data_AF-A0A136N659-F1
#
_entry.id   AF-A0A136N659-F1
#
_cell.length_a   1.000
_cell.length_b   1.000
_cell.length_c   1.000
_cell.angle_alpha   90.00
_cell.angle_beta   90.00
_cell.angle_gamma   90.00
#
_symmetry.space_group_name_H-M   'P 1'
#
loop_
_entity.id
_entity.type
_entity.pdbx_description
1 polymer ?
#
loop_
_entity_poly.entity_id
_entity_poly.type
_entity_poly.pdbx_seq_one_letter_code
_entity_poly.pdbx_strand_id
1 'polypeptide(L)'
;MSYFATYQDVQKIGNLGDKVNQEIIEAYLPEAKADVIDRIGSAKYDEIYALGNEDDDYKNVLTAEARFVLYYLIPGLNISTSGDGITKARGIGDGRKENISELDVNTIIQRHKDQAEKLLKPYAKTVDNDADESPDILITPGISFAALDSDND
;
A
#
# COMPACT_ATOMS: atom_id res chain seq x y z
N MET A 1 -13.90 -11.42 -8.11
CA MET A 1 -12.58 -11.05 -7.54
C MET A 1 -12.83 -10.51 -6.16
N SER A 2 -12.16 -11.04 -5.14
CA SER A 2 -12.35 -10.56 -3.76
C SER A 2 -11.26 -9.56 -3.37
N TYR A 3 -11.68 -8.49 -2.71
CA TYR A 3 -10.89 -7.39 -2.16
C TYR A 3 -11.04 -7.42 -0.63
N PHE A 4 -10.06 -6.91 0.13
CA PHE A 4 -10.28 -6.77 1.58
C PHE A 4 -11.25 -5.61 1.87
N ALA A 5 -11.07 -4.48 1.18
CA ALA A 5 -11.90 -3.30 1.35
C ALA A 5 -13.17 -3.37 0.48
N THR A 6 -14.31 -2.99 1.07
CA THR A 6 -15.53 -2.71 0.33
C THR A 6 -15.68 -1.21 0.07
N TYR A 7 -16.59 -0.81 -0.82
CA TYR A 7 -16.89 0.61 -1.05
C TYR A 7 -17.36 1.31 0.24
N GLN A 8 -18.05 0.59 1.13
CA GLN A 8 -18.53 1.11 2.42
C GLN A 8 -17.36 1.40 3.36
N ASP A 9 -16.34 0.54 3.38
CA ASP A 9 -15.12 0.75 4.18
C ASP A 9 -14.38 1.99 3.71
N VAL A 10 -14.26 2.20 2.40
CA VAL A 10 -13.66 3.39 1.80
C VAL A 10 -14.44 4.65 2.17
N GLN A 11 -15.77 4.62 2.05
CA GLN A 11 -16.62 5.75 2.44
C GLN A 11 -16.46 6.10 3.92
N LYS A 12 -16.42 5.08 4.79
CA LYS A 12 -16.27 5.25 6.23
C LYS A 12 -14.88 5.78 6.61
N ILE A 13 -13.81 5.22 6.05
CA ILE A 13 -12.42 5.61 6.35
C ILE A 13 -12.11 7.00 5.80
N GLY A 14 -12.61 7.31 4.59
CA GLY A 14 -12.43 8.61 3.94
C GLY A 14 -13.42 9.68 4.38
N ASN A 15 -14.40 9.32 5.21
CA ASN A 15 -15.53 10.18 5.59
C ASN A 15 -16.22 10.85 4.37
N LEU A 16 -16.34 10.11 3.27
CA LEU A 16 -16.77 10.66 1.97
C LEU A 16 -18.26 10.98 1.91
N GLY A 17 -19.04 10.52 2.90
CA GLY A 17 -20.50 10.61 2.93
C GLY A 17 -21.17 9.79 1.81
N ASP A 18 -22.49 9.69 1.86
CA ASP A 18 -23.28 8.83 0.95
C ASP A 18 -23.35 9.36 -0.50
N LYS A 19 -22.68 10.48 -0.80
CA LYS A 19 -22.76 11.16 -2.11
C LYS A 19 -21.77 10.62 -3.14
N VAL A 20 -20.74 9.89 -2.71
CA VAL A 20 -19.78 9.28 -3.64
C VAL A 20 -20.35 7.94 -4.10
N ASN A 21 -20.67 7.85 -5.39
CA ASN A 21 -21.24 6.64 -5.99
C ASN A 21 -20.28 5.45 -5.84
N GLN A 22 -20.86 4.28 -5.53
CA GLN A 22 -20.15 3.01 -5.41
C GLN A 22 -19.30 2.70 -6.65
N GLU A 23 -19.85 2.90 -7.85
CA GLU A 23 -19.14 2.62 -9.12
C GLU A 23 -17.82 3.37 -9.26
N ILE A 24 -17.74 4.60 -8.75
CA ILE A 24 -16.53 5.42 -8.81
C ILE A 24 -15.48 4.84 -7.86
N ILE A 25 -15.88 4.39 -6.67
CA ILE A 25 -14.98 3.80 -5.68
C ILE A 25 -14.47 2.44 -6.17
N GLU A 26 -15.37 1.60 -6.68
CA GLU A 26 -15.05 0.24 -7.11
C GLU A 26 -14.08 0.19 -8.30
N ALA A 27 -14.08 1.23 -9.15
CA ALA A 27 -13.12 1.35 -10.24
C ALA A 27 -11.65 1.35 -9.77
N TYR A 28 -11.38 1.81 -8.53
CA TYR A 28 -10.02 1.92 -7.98
C TYR A 28 -9.63 0.76 -7.05
N LEU A 29 -10.56 -0.14 -6.70
CA LEU A 29 -10.26 -1.32 -5.88
C LEU A 29 -9.20 -2.25 -6.52
N PRO A 30 -9.22 -2.52 -7.84
CA PRO A 30 -8.18 -3.34 -8.48
C PRO A 30 -6.77 -2.76 -8.35
N GLU A 31 -6.63 -1.43 -8.50
CA GLU A 31 -5.34 -0.74 -8.40
C GLU A 31 -4.81 -0.79 -6.96
N ALA A 32 -5.67 -0.49 -5.98
CA ALA A 32 -5.32 -0.58 -4.56
C ALA A 32 -4.87 -2.00 -4.17
N LYS A 33 -5.55 -3.03 -4.66
CA LYS A 33 -5.17 -4.42 -4.42
C LYS A 33 -3.79 -4.76 -4.99
N ALA A 34 -3.50 -4.35 -6.23
CA ALA A 34 -2.19 -4.57 -6.84
C ALA A 34 -1.08 -3.95 -5.98
N ASP A 35 -1.29 -2.71 -5.53
CA ASP A 35 -0.37 -1.98 -4.67
C ASP A 35 -0.13 -2.64 -3.30
N VAL A 36 -1.15 -3.28 -2.72
CA VAL A 36 -1.01 -4.06 -1.49
C VAL A 36 -0.21 -5.33 -1.76
N ILE A 37 -0.56 -6.07 -2.82
CA ILE A 37 0.12 -7.32 -3.22
C ILE A 37 1.59 -7.07 -3.53
N ASP A 38 1.93 -5.96 -4.18
CA ASP A 38 3.32 -5.61 -4.49
C ASP A 38 4.16 -5.41 -3.22
N ARG A 39 3.54 -4.90 -2.15
CA ARG A 39 4.22 -4.63 -0.87
C ARG A 39 4.39 -5.87 -0.01
N ILE A 40 3.35 -6.70 0.12
CA ILE A 40 3.34 -7.83 1.07
C ILE A 40 3.50 -9.21 0.39
N GLY A 41 3.31 -9.27 -0.92
CA GLY A 41 3.31 -10.50 -1.72
C GLY A 41 1.95 -11.19 -1.78
N SER A 42 1.66 -11.83 -2.92
CA SER A 42 0.41 -12.57 -3.13
C SER A 42 0.19 -13.67 -2.09
N ALA A 43 1.24 -14.42 -1.72
CA ALA A 43 1.13 -15.50 -0.74
C ALA A 43 0.67 -14.99 0.64
N LYS A 44 1.25 -13.86 1.10
CA LYS A 44 0.87 -13.25 2.38
C LYS A 44 -0.51 -12.60 2.32
N TYR A 45 -0.86 -12.01 1.18
CA TYR A 45 -2.20 -11.47 0.93
C TYR A 45 -3.27 -12.56 1.08
N ASP A 46 -3.09 -13.72 0.42
CA ASP A 46 -4.04 -14.83 0.47
C ASP A 46 -4.10 -15.46 1.87
N GLU A 47 -2.96 -15.57 2.57
CA GLU A 47 -2.88 -16.04 3.96
C GLU A 47 -3.73 -15.16 4.88
N ILE A 48 -3.53 -13.82 4.85
CA ILE A 48 -4.28 -12.88 5.68
C ILE A 48 -5.77 -12.89 5.30
N TYR A 49 -6.09 -13.06 4.01
CA TYR A 49 -7.48 -13.11 3.55
C TYR A 49 -8.23 -14.31 4.15
N ALA A 50 -7.54 -15.44 4.33
CA ALA A 50 -8.10 -16.64 4.92
C ALA A 50 -8.36 -16.53 6.43
N LEU A 51 -7.69 -15.61 7.14
CA LEU A 51 -7.90 -15.41 8.59
C LEU A 51 -9.28 -14.82 8.93
N GLY A 52 -9.87 -14.07 7.99
CA GLY A 52 -11.19 -13.46 8.16
C GLY A 52 -11.19 -12.16 8.97
N ASN A 53 -12.36 -11.51 9.02
CA ASN A 53 -12.51 -10.11 9.45
C ASN A 53 -12.35 -9.81 10.95
N GLU A 54 -12.24 -10.84 11.79
CA GLU A 54 -12.01 -10.68 13.23
C GLU A 54 -10.53 -10.48 13.55
N ASP A 55 -9.64 -10.90 12.65
CA ASP A 55 -8.19 -10.80 12.81
C ASP A 55 -7.69 -9.37 12.61
N ASP A 56 -6.69 -8.98 13.38
CA ASP A 56 -6.14 -7.63 13.32
C ASP A 56 -5.28 -7.41 12.08
N ASP A 57 -4.62 -8.45 11.55
CA ASP A 57 -3.90 -8.38 10.29
C ASP A 57 -4.89 -8.18 9.13
N TYR A 58 -6.03 -8.87 9.15
CA TYR A 58 -7.10 -8.64 8.18
C TYR A 58 -7.58 -7.20 8.21
N LYS A 59 -7.87 -6.65 9.39
CA LYS A 59 -8.32 -5.25 9.54
C LYS A 59 -7.25 -4.25 9.11
N ASN A 60 -5.97 -4.54 9.36
CA ASN A 60 -4.86 -3.69 8.94
C ASN A 60 -4.74 -3.66 7.41
N VAL A 61 -4.80 -4.82 6.75
CA VAL A 61 -4.74 -4.91 5.29
C VAL A 61 -5.99 -4.30 4.65
N LEU A 62 -7.18 -4.53 5.19
CA LEU A 62 -8.41 -3.85 4.77
C LEU A 62 -8.28 -2.34 4.84
N THR A 63 -7.78 -1.84 5.98
CA THR A 63 -7.60 -0.40 6.18
C THR A 63 -6.55 0.18 5.24
N ALA A 64 -5.47 -0.55 4.97
CA ALA A 64 -4.44 -0.15 4.01
C ALA A 64 -5.00 -0.11 2.58
N GLU A 65 -5.73 -1.15 2.15
CA GLU A 65 -6.34 -1.22 0.83
C GLU A 65 -7.33 -0.06 0.62
N ALA A 66 -8.20 0.21 1.60
CA ALA A 66 -9.12 1.34 1.55
C ALA A 66 -8.41 2.70 1.48
N ARG A 67 -7.25 2.84 2.12
CA ARG A 67 -6.43 4.07 2.06
C ARG A 67 -5.74 4.24 0.71
N PHE A 68 -5.30 3.17 0.07
CA PHE A 68 -4.83 3.23 -1.31
C PHE A 68 -5.96 3.63 -2.27
N VAL A 69 -7.17 3.11 -2.08
CA VAL A 69 -8.32 3.58 -2.86
C VAL A 69 -8.50 5.10 -2.70
N LEU A 70 -8.44 5.63 -1.48
CA LEU A 70 -8.55 7.08 -1.25
C LEU A 70 -7.43 7.89 -1.92
N TYR A 71 -6.21 7.34 -1.96
CA TYR A 71 -5.07 7.95 -2.65
C TYR A 71 -5.35 8.16 -4.15
N TYR A 72 -5.98 7.20 -4.83
CA TYR A 72 -6.37 7.32 -6.25
C TYR A 72 -7.69 8.08 -6.47
N LEU A 73 -8.64 7.89 -5.57
CA LEU A 73 -10.00 8.43 -5.68
C LEU A 73 -10.06 9.95 -5.47
N ILE A 74 -9.35 10.49 -4.47
CA ILE A 74 -9.41 11.92 -4.12
C ILE A 74 -9.01 12.83 -5.31
N PRO A 75 -7.91 12.55 -6.05
CA PRO A 75 -7.60 13.28 -7.28
C PRO A 75 -8.74 13.24 -8.31
N GLY A 76 -9.33 12.07 -8.54
CA GLY A 76 -10.43 11.88 -9.50
C GLY A 76 -11.70 12.66 -9.11
N LEU A 77 -12.03 12.67 -7.82
CA LEU A 77 -13.13 13.47 -7.29
C LEU A 77 -12.86 14.97 -7.45
N ASN A 78 -11.63 15.43 -7.22
CA ASN A 78 -11.25 16.85 -7.37
C ASN A 78 -11.38 17.35 -8.83
N ILE A 79 -10.99 16.51 -9.79
CA ILE A 79 -11.12 16.83 -11.22
C ILE A 79 -12.58 16.90 -11.65
N SER A 80 -13.44 15.97 -11.19
CA SER A 80 -14.87 15.99 -11.50
C SER A 80 -15.59 17.24 -10.96
N THR A 81 -15.06 17.81 -9.88
CA THR A 81 -15.55 19.05 -9.27
C THR A 81 -14.89 20.31 -9.81
N SER A 82 -13.98 20.23 -10.78
CA SER A 82 -13.34 21.43 -11.34
C SER A 82 -14.30 22.26 -12.24
N GLY A 83 -15.55 21.82 -12.42
CA GLY A 83 -16.68 22.63 -12.91
C GLY A 83 -17.60 23.19 -11.81
N ASP A 84 -17.54 22.65 -10.59
CA ASP A 84 -18.23 23.10 -9.37
C ASP A 84 -17.51 22.47 -8.18
N GLY A 85 -16.64 23.25 -7.52
CA GLY A 85 -15.60 22.79 -6.58
C GLY A 85 -16.07 21.79 -5.51
N ILE A 86 -15.15 20.93 -5.05
CA ILE A 86 -15.39 19.90 -4.02
C ILE A 86 -16.26 20.46 -2.90
N THR A 87 -17.55 20.10 -2.93
CA THR A 87 -18.44 20.37 -1.81
C THR A 87 -18.37 19.18 -0.88
N LYS A 88 -17.40 19.25 0.04
CA LYS A 88 -17.47 18.74 1.42
C LYS A 88 -17.92 17.30 1.61
N ALA A 89 -16.94 16.40 1.74
CA ALA A 89 -16.99 15.36 2.76
C ALA A 89 -17.30 16.04 4.11
N ARG A 90 -18.55 15.93 4.57
CA ARG A 90 -19.00 16.54 5.83
C ARG A 90 -18.39 15.78 7.00
N GLY A 91 -17.26 16.29 7.49
CA GLY A 91 -16.79 16.01 8.84
C GLY A 91 -15.36 16.48 9.01
N ILE A 92 -15.24 17.75 9.37
CA ILE A 92 -14.56 18.30 10.55
C ILE A 92 -15.08 19.74 10.60
N GLY A 93 -15.92 20.07 11.59
CA GLY A 93 -16.31 21.46 11.93
C GLY A 93 -17.04 22.27 10.85
N ASP A 94 -18.34 22.48 11.03
CA ASP A 94 -19.22 23.27 10.15
C ASP A 94 -18.96 24.80 10.25
N GLY A 95 -17.69 25.23 10.15
CA GLY A 95 -17.27 26.62 10.39
C GLY A 95 -16.61 27.34 9.21
N ARG A 96 -16.05 26.63 8.22
CA ARG A 96 -15.35 27.29 7.10
C ARG A 96 -15.58 26.55 5.78
N LYS A 97 -16.35 27.18 4.88
CA LYS A 97 -16.30 26.89 3.43
C LYS A 97 -15.04 27.56 2.87
N GLU A 98 -13.86 27.17 3.35
CA GLU A 98 -12.61 27.58 2.71
C GLU A 98 -12.31 26.54 1.64
N ASN A 99 -12.17 26.99 0.40
CA ASN A 99 -11.68 26.16 -0.69
C ASN A 99 -10.32 25.59 -0.22
N ILE A 100 -10.24 24.27 -0.05
CA ILE A 100 -9.00 23.61 0.33
C ILE A 100 -7.98 23.89 -0.79
N SER A 101 -6.82 24.42 -0.45
CA SER A 101 -5.76 24.72 -1.42
C SER A 101 -5.30 23.43 -2.11
N GLU A 102 -4.90 23.48 -3.38
CA GLU A 102 -4.34 22.31 -4.10
C GLU A 102 -3.18 21.66 -3.33
N LEU A 103 -2.39 22.47 -2.62
CA LEU A 103 -1.28 22.01 -1.78
C LEU A 103 -1.77 21.20 -0.57
N ASP A 104 -2.90 21.59 0.02
CA ASP A 104 -3.53 20.88 1.13
C ASP A 104 -4.16 19.55 0.66
N VAL A 105 -4.74 19.54 -0.54
CA VAL A 105 -5.28 18.32 -1.17
C VAL A 105 -4.15 17.30 -1.42
N ASN A 106 -3.03 17.75 -2.00
CA ASN A 106 -1.87 16.88 -2.20
C ASN A 106 -1.31 16.33 -0.88
N THR A 107 -1.32 17.14 0.17
CA THR A 107 -0.89 16.70 1.52
C THR A 107 -1.84 15.63 2.08
N ILE A 108 -3.15 15.77 1.87
CA ILE A 108 -4.14 14.78 2.29
C ILE A 108 -3.95 13.46 1.51
N ILE A 109 -3.77 13.55 0.18
CA ILE A 109 -3.52 12.40 -0.69
C ILE A 109 -2.30 11.61 -0.22
N GLN A 110 -1.16 12.30 -0.03
CA GLN A 110 0.08 11.64 0.42
C GLN A 110 -0.08 11.02 1.82
N ARG A 111 -0.82 11.68 2.73
CA ARG A 111 -1.10 11.12 4.05
C ARG A 111 -1.82 9.77 3.98
N HIS A 112 -2.75 9.59 3.03
CA HIS A 112 -3.42 8.30 2.86
C HIS A 112 -2.45 7.21 2.42
N LYS A 113 -1.56 7.51 1.47
CA LYS A 113 -0.48 6.62 1.04
C LYS A 113 0.46 6.26 2.20
N ASP A 114 1.00 7.25 2.90
CA ASP A 114 1.93 7.04 4.03
C ASP A 114 1.31 6.17 5.13
N GLN A 115 0.02 6.39 5.44
CA GLN A 115 -0.69 5.60 6.44
C GLN A 115 -0.93 4.16 5.98
N ALA A 116 -1.23 3.94 4.70
CA ALA A 116 -1.35 2.59 4.14
C ALA A 116 -0.01 1.84 4.19
N GLU A 117 1.08 2.49 3.77
CA GLU A 117 2.43 1.91 3.81
C GLU A 117 2.87 1.58 5.23
N LYS A 118 2.58 2.45 6.19
CA LYS A 118 2.86 2.20 7.60
C LYS A 118 2.15 0.95 8.14
N LEU A 119 0.91 0.71 7.71
CA LEU A 119 0.13 -0.47 8.10
C LEU A 119 0.67 -1.74 7.47
N LEU A 120 1.19 -1.67 6.24
CA LEU A 120 1.73 -2.81 5.52
C LEU A 120 3.18 -3.15 5.89
N LYS A 121 3.92 -2.21 6.47
CA LYS A 121 5.34 -2.38 6.84
C LYS A 121 5.66 -3.67 7.61
N PRO A 122 4.84 -4.16 8.56
CA PRO A 122 5.11 -5.40 9.29
C PRO A 122 5.05 -6.66 8.40
N TYR A 123 4.32 -6.61 7.30
CA TYR A 123 4.11 -7.72 6.37
C TYR A 123 4.89 -7.55 5.06
N ALA A 124 5.64 -6.45 4.95
CA ALA A 124 6.42 -6.17 3.76
C ALA A 124 7.29 -7.39 3.47
N LYS A 125 7.35 -7.80 2.19
CA LYS A 125 8.37 -8.77 1.78
C LYS A 125 9.69 -8.27 2.33
N THR A 126 10.31 -9.04 3.23
CA THR A 126 11.74 -8.94 3.38
C THR A 126 12.25 -9.14 1.97
N VAL A 127 12.87 -8.10 1.41
CA VAL A 127 13.70 -8.28 0.24
C VAL A 127 14.73 -9.28 0.75
N ASP A 128 14.50 -10.57 0.50
CA ASP A 128 15.58 -11.51 0.49
C ASP A 128 16.59 -10.84 -0.43
N ASN A 129 17.74 -10.49 0.14
CA ASN A 129 18.92 -10.18 -0.61
C ASN A 129 19.27 -11.46 -1.39
N ASP A 130 18.54 -11.75 -2.45
CA ASP A 130 19.04 -12.48 -3.61
C ASP A 130 19.89 -11.50 -4.44
N ALA A 131 20.81 -10.83 -3.75
CA ALA A 131 21.86 -10.01 -4.30
C ALA A 131 23.16 -10.54 -3.68
N ASP A 132 23.82 -11.40 -4.46
CA ASP A 132 25.21 -11.85 -4.29
C ASP A 132 25.53 -12.72 -3.06
N GLU A 133 25.17 -14.01 -3.13
CA GLU A 133 26.19 -15.04 -2.85
C GLU A 133 27.15 -15.12 -4.06
N SER A 134 27.84 -14.02 -4.34
CA SER A 134 29.19 -14.13 -4.88
C SER A 134 30.00 -14.71 -3.72
N PRO A 135 30.63 -15.91 -3.82
CA PRO A 135 31.48 -16.38 -2.76
C PRO A 135 32.56 -15.30 -2.56
N ASP A 136 32.61 -14.74 -1.35
CA ASP A 136 33.72 -13.93 -0.87
C ASP A 136 34.97 -14.79 -0.99
N ILE A 137 35.63 -14.73 -2.16
CA ILE A 137 37.01 -15.16 -2.30
C ILE A 137 37.79 -14.13 -1.50
N LEU A 138 37.90 -14.40 -0.21
CA LEU A 138 38.84 -13.78 0.69
C LEU A 138 40.24 -14.17 0.17
N ILE A 139 40.75 -13.43 -0.82
CA ILE A 139 42.16 -13.51 -1.18
C ILE A 139 42.91 -12.88 -0.01
N THR A 140 43.24 -13.70 0.98
CA THR A 140 44.29 -13.39 1.95
C THR A 140 45.59 -13.26 1.17
N PRO A 141 46.25 -12.08 1.15
CA PRO A 141 47.58 -12.00 0.61
C PRO A 141 48.51 -12.64 1.64
N GLY A 142 48.93 -13.88 1.38
CA GLY A 142 50.04 -14.50 2.07
C GLY A 142 49.69 -15.64 3.00
N ILE A 143 49.13 -16.73 2.46
CA ILE A 143 49.39 -18.07 2.97
C ILE A 143 49.59 -18.99 1.75
N SER A 144 50.85 -19.33 1.46
CA SER A 144 51.20 -20.40 0.52
C SER A 144 50.71 -21.75 1.08
N PHE A 145 49.66 -22.30 0.50
CA PHE A 145 49.28 -23.71 0.55
C PHE A 145 48.56 -23.98 -0.79
N ALA A 146 48.84 -25.00 -1.58
CA ALA A 146 49.62 -26.21 -1.42
C ALA A 146 50.04 -26.69 -2.82
N ALA A 147 51.09 -27.52 -2.88
CA ALA A 147 51.21 -28.53 -3.94
C ALA A 147 51.49 -29.86 -3.25
N LEU A 148 50.41 -30.50 -2.82
CA LEU A 148 50.37 -31.91 -2.44
C LEU A 148 49.16 -32.48 -3.17
N ASP A 149 49.39 -32.92 -4.40
CA ASP A 149 48.71 -34.06 -4.99
C ASP A 149 49.74 -34.68 -5.96
N SER A 150 50.31 -35.83 -5.62
CA SER A 150 49.78 -37.14 -5.99
C SER A 150 49.79 -37.34 -7.50
N ASP A 151 50.95 -37.67 -8.07
CA ASP A 151 50.98 -38.43 -9.33
C ASP A 151 51.16 -39.90 -9.00
N ASN A 152 50.10 -40.65 -9.31
CA ASN A 152 50.09 -42.08 -9.58
C ASN A 152 50.84 -42.33 -10.90
N ASP A 153 52.00 -42.98 -10.84
CA ASP A 153 52.33 -44.21 -11.60
C ASP A 153 53.70 -44.77 -11.15
#